data_AF-A0A931B3N1-F1
#
_entry.id   AF-A0A931B3N1-F1
#
_cell.length_a   1.000
_cell.length_b   1.000
_cell.length_c   1.000
_cell.angle_alpha   90.00
_cell.angle_beta   90.00
_cell.angle_gamma   90.00
#
_symmetry.space_group_name_H-M   'P 1'
#
loop_
_entity.id
_entity.type
_entity.pdbx_description
1 polymer ?
#
loop_
_entity_poly.entity_id
_entity_poly.type
_entity_poly.pdbx_seq_one_letter_code
_entity_poly.pdbx_strand_id
1 'polypeptide(L)'
;MVALGAAACTSSDNSAQLDSWAKSVCGGISAPIQEVQAAQADTGKIIPGESPSALQTRLADDLGKLAAGNQQIAQAVQAAGAPQTSDGTQTQASAVSELNETAGGYTKVQATVKELSVDDQAKFAAALKGVSDQVQQLSTQSTTALQKLQSGQLGAALGKQPACAAPSGTPTAESTGASTGATTSGSPQPKASGSASDKASPSGSSSAGGSSSGSSSSGGGSSSGGSSSGSGSPDASSSAG
;
A
#
# COMPACT_ATOMS: atom_id res chain seq x y z
N MET A 1 40.61 33.70 -21.11
CA MET A 1 39.17 33.38 -21.25
C MET A 1 38.82 32.33 -20.21
N VAL A 2 37.94 32.63 -19.25
CA VAL A 2 37.44 31.63 -18.28
C VAL A 2 36.13 31.07 -18.83
N ALA A 3 36.15 29.83 -19.31
CA ALA A 3 34.98 29.15 -19.85
C ALA A 3 34.31 28.30 -18.75
N LEU A 4 33.61 28.95 -17.83
CA LEU A 4 32.91 28.31 -16.71
C LEU A 4 31.51 28.93 -16.57
N GLY A 5 30.45 28.22 -16.96
CA GLY A 5 29.09 28.80 -16.88
C GLY A 5 27.98 28.18 -17.75
N ALA A 6 27.92 26.84 -17.90
CA ALA A 6 26.84 26.19 -18.67
C ALA A 6 26.12 25.02 -17.94
N ALA A 7 26.54 24.66 -16.72
CA ALA A 7 26.04 23.49 -15.99
C ALA A 7 25.01 23.82 -14.89
N ALA A 8 24.49 25.05 -14.84
CA ALA A 8 23.73 25.58 -13.69
C ALA A 8 22.25 25.94 -13.98
N CYS A 9 21.77 25.89 -15.23
CA CYS A 9 20.37 26.26 -15.55
C CYS A 9 19.37 25.10 -15.42
N THR A 10 19.76 23.88 -15.79
CA THR A 10 18.86 22.72 -15.97
C THR A 10 17.97 22.39 -14.77
N SER A 11 18.40 22.70 -13.55
CA SER A 11 17.61 22.45 -12.33
C SER A 11 16.34 23.30 -12.23
N SER A 12 16.33 24.50 -12.82
CA SER A 12 15.17 25.40 -12.77
C SER A 12 14.04 24.90 -13.67
N ASP A 13 14.35 24.56 -14.91
CA ASP A 13 13.38 24.05 -15.89
C ASP A 13 12.76 22.73 -15.44
N ASN A 14 13.57 21.77 -14.97
CA ASN A 14 13.06 20.49 -14.45
C ASN A 14 12.16 20.70 -13.22
N SER A 15 12.49 21.66 -12.35
CA SER A 15 11.62 22.00 -11.20
C SER A 15 10.28 22.56 -11.65
N ALA A 16 10.25 23.44 -12.65
CA ALA A 16 9.03 23.99 -13.22
C ALA A 16 8.19 22.93 -13.95
N GLN A 17 8.84 22.02 -14.68
CA GLN A 17 8.18 20.89 -15.35
C GLN A 17 7.57 19.90 -14.34
N LEU A 18 8.28 19.59 -13.25
CA LEU A 18 7.76 18.74 -12.17
C LEU A 18 6.59 19.39 -11.44
N ASP A 19 6.68 20.68 -11.13
CA ASP A 19 5.58 21.41 -10.49
C ASP A 19 4.36 21.53 -11.42
N SER A 20 4.57 21.64 -12.74
CA SER A 20 3.49 21.61 -13.75
C SER A 20 2.86 20.21 -13.89
N TRP A 21 3.67 19.15 -13.92
CA TRP A 21 3.19 17.76 -13.94
C TRP A 21 2.36 17.46 -12.69
N ALA A 22 2.90 17.79 -11.51
CA ALA A 22 2.20 17.65 -10.25
C ALA A 22 0.89 18.45 -10.24
N LYS A 23 0.88 19.69 -10.77
CA LYS A 23 -0.35 20.48 -10.89
C LYS A 23 -1.41 19.81 -11.77
N SER A 24 -1.00 19.17 -12.88
CA SER A 24 -1.90 18.41 -13.75
C SER A 24 -2.50 17.20 -13.03
N VAL A 25 -1.65 16.38 -12.39
CA VAL A 25 -2.05 15.23 -11.57
C VAL A 25 -3.03 15.67 -10.47
N CYS A 26 -2.63 16.61 -9.62
CA CYS A 26 -3.39 17.07 -8.47
C CYS A 26 -4.72 17.75 -8.85
N GLY A 27 -4.77 18.43 -10.00
CA GLY A 27 -6.02 18.94 -10.55
C GLY A 27 -7.02 17.81 -10.87
N GLY A 28 -6.56 16.73 -11.51
CA GLY A 28 -7.39 15.60 -11.89
C GLY A 28 -7.79 14.68 -10.72
N ILE A 29 -6.96 14.53 -9.68
CA ILE A 29 -7.19 13.52 -8.62
C ILE A 29 -7.84 14.03 -7.33
N SER A 30 -7.99 15.34 -7.15
CA SER A 30 -8.49 15.92 -5.89
C SER A 30 -9.86 15.37 -5.44
N ALA A 31 -10.87 15.38 -6.31
CA ALA A 31 -12.19 14.82 -6.01
C ALA A 31 -12.18 13.28 -5.89
N PRO A 32 -11.55 12.50 -6.79
CA PRO A 32 -11.36 11.06 -6.61
C PRO A 32 -10.68 10.68 -5.27
N ILE A 33 -9.69 11.47 -4.81
CA ILE A 33 -9.02 11.27 -3.52
C ILE A 33 -9.97 11.54 -2.34
N GLN A 34 -10.88 12.51 -2.45
CA GLN A 34 -11.91 12.75 -1.44
C GLN A 34 -12.94 11.61 -1.39
N GLU A 35 -13.37 11.11 -2.55
CA GLU A 35 -14.30 9.97 -2.66
C GLU A 35 -13.69 8.67 -2.11
N VAL A 36 -12.42 8.37 -2.45
CA VAL A 36 -11.68 7.22 -1.90
C VAL A 36 -11.52 7.33 -0.38
N GLN A 37 -11.21 8.52 0.17
CA GLN A 37 -11.14 8.71 1.62
C GLN A 37 -12.50 8.56 2.29
N ALA A 38 -13.57 9.12 1.71
CA ALA A 38 -14.92 9.00 2.23
C ALA A 38 -15.38 7.54 2.26
N ALA A 39 -15.14 6.78 1.18
CA ALA A 39 -15.47 5.37 1.09
C ALA A 39 -14.65 4.51 2.07
N GLN A 40 -13.31 4.71 2.18
CA GLN A 40 -12.52 4.00 3.20
C GLN A 40 -13.01 4.32 4.61
N ALA A 41 -13.35 5.58 4.90
CA ALA A 41 -13.90 5.96 6.20
C ALA A 41 -15.28 5.34 6.47
N ASP A 42 -16.11 5.09 5.43
CA ASP A 42 -17.42 4.47 5.58
C ASP A 42 -17.33 2.94 5.75
N THR A 43 -16.46 2.24 5.00
CA THR A 43 -16.24 0.79 5.19
C THR A 43 -15.83 0.42 6.62
N GLY A 44 -15.19 1.34 7.37
CA GLY A 44 -14.85 1.17 8.79
C GLY A 44 -15.96 1.54 9.79
N LYS A 45 -17.12 2.07 9.35
CA LYS A 45 -18.21 2.47 10.25
C LYS A 45 -19.04 1.28 10.72
N ILE A 46 -19.22 1.22 12.04
CA ILE A 46 -20.23 0.42 12.71
C ILE A 46 -21.49 1.29 12.88
N ILE A 47 -22.60 0.89 12.26
CA ILE A 47 -23.89 1.57 12.41
C ILE A 47 -24.78 0.75 13.36
N PRO A 48 -25.15 1.26 14.55
CA PRO A 48 -25.97 0.51 15.50
C PRO A 48 -27.35 0.15 14.92
N GLY A 49 -27.69 -1.14 14.92
CA GLY A 49 -28.96 -1.64 14.37
C GLY A 49 -28.99 -1.82 12.85
N GLU A 50 -27.86 -1.64 12.16
CA GLU A 50 -27.75 -1.97 10.74
C GLU A 50 -27.98 -3.47 10.48
N SER A 51 -28.84 -3.79 9.51
CA SER A 51 -29.11 -5.18 9.14
C SER A 51 -27.99 -5.76 8.27
N PRO A 52 -27.77 -7.09 8.24
CA PRO A 52 -26.78 -7.71 7.37
C PRO A 52 -26.91 -7.30 5.89
N SER A 53 -28.14 -7.17 5.37
CA SER A 53 -28.42 -6.71 4.00
C SER A 53 -28.13 -5.22 3.77
N ALA A 54 -28.36 -4.36 4.76
CA ALA A 54 -27.98 -2.96 4.68
C ALA A 54 -26.45 -2.80 4.68
N LEU A 55 -25.75 -3.48 5.61
CA LEU A 55 -24.29 -3.51 5.68
C LEU A 55 -23.67 -4.08 4.40
N GLN A 56 -24.21 -5.17 3.87
CA GLN A 56 -23.78 -5.75 2.59
C GLN A 56 -23.87 -4.72 1.45
N THR A 57 -25.01 -4.03 1.33
CA THR A 57 -25.27 -3.07 0.25
C THR A 57 -24.32 -1.87 0.38
N ARG A 58 -24.23 -1.27 1.57
CA ARG A 58 -23.34 -0.13 1.87
C ARG A 58 -21.88 -0.46 1.58
N LEU A 59 -21.37 -1.57 2.13
CA LEU A 59 -20.00 -2.02 1.92
C LEU A 59 -19.72 -2.30 0.44
N ALA A 60 -20.68 -2.88 -0.29
CA ALA A 60 -20.55 -3.09 -1.73
C ALA A 60 -20.50 -1.77 -2.52
N ASP A 61 -21.34 -0.78 -2.18
CA ASP A 61 -21.30 0.54 -2.83
C ASP A 61 -19.98 1.27 -2.53
N ASP A 62 -19.48 1.22 -1.29
CA ASP A 62 -18.19 1.82 -0.93
C ASP A 62 -17.00 1.14 -1.63
N LEU A 63 -16.99 -0.19 -1.73
CA LEU A 63 -16.01 -0.91 -2.56
C LEU A 63 -16.09 -0.52 -4.05
N GLY A 64 -17.29 -0.15 -4.52
CA GLY A 64 -17.49 0.41 -5.86
C GLY A 64 -16.86 1.79 -6.04
N LYS A 65 -17.06 2.70 -5.07
CA LYS A 65 -16.42 4.03 -5.03
C LYS A 65 -14.90 3.91 -4.95
N LEU A 66 -14.38 2.97 -4.15
CA LEU A 66 -12.95 2.68 -4.07
C LEU A 66 -12.38 2.18 -5.41
N ALA A 67 -13.09 1.33 -6.14
CA ALA A 67 -12.69 0.91 -7.47
C ALA A 67 -12.69 2.09 -8.47
N ALA A 68 -13.80 2.82 -8.56
CA ALA A 68 -13.98 3.94 -9.49
C ALA A 68 -12.96 5.07 -9.23
N GLY A 69 -12.76 5.46 -7.97
CA GLY A 69 -11.81 6.50 -7.59
C GLY A 69 -10.36 6.12 -7.91
N ASN A 70 -9.93 4.88 -7.64
CA ASN A 70 -8.59 4.42 -8.03
C ASN A 70 -8.40 4.41 -9.56
N GLN A 71 -9.44 4.04 -10.32
CA GLN A 71 -9.41 4.09 -11.79
C GLN A 71 -9.32 5.53 -12.32
N GLN A 72 -10.05 6.48 -11.71
CA GLN A 72 -9.97 7.91 -12.05
C GLN A 72 -8.58 8.49 -11.73
N ILE A 73 -7.99 8.12 -10.58
CA ILE A 73 -6.62 8.51 -10.21
C ILE A 73 -5.62 7.97 -11.25
N ALA A 74 -5.77 6.71 -11.68
CA ALA A 74 -4.94 6.13 -12.74
C ALA A 74 -5.06 6.90 -14.06
N GLN A 75 -6.28 7.25 -14.48
CA GLN A 75 -6.53 8.02 -15.70
C GLN A 75 -5.92 9.43 -15.64
N ALA A 76 -5.98 10.11 -14.49
CA ALA A 76 -5.35 11.42 -14.33
C ALA A 76 -3.81 11.36 -14.36
N VAL A 77 -3.21 10.34 -13.73
CA VAL A 77 -1.75 10.09 -13.81
C VAL A 77 -1.33 9.71 -15.24
N GLN A 78 -2.17 8.97 -15.98
CA GLN A 78 -1.93 8.67 -17.39
C GLN A 78 -2.03 9.93 -18.28
N ALA A 79 -3.04 10.78 -18.06
CA ALA A 79 -3.27 12.00 -18.81
C ALA A 79 -2.20 13.09 -18.55
N ALA A 80 -1.62 13.13 -17.35
CA ALA A 80 -0.50 14.00 -17.03
C ALA A 80 0.84 13.56 -17.69
N GLY A 81 0.91 12.32 -18.19
CA GLY A 81 2.10 11.76 -18.81
C GLY A 81 3.26 11.49 -17.84
N ALA A 82 4.43 11.20 -18.40
CA ALA A 82 5.63 10.93 -17.61
C ALA A 82 6.24 12.23 -17.01
N PRO A 83 6.52 12.30 -15.71
CA PRO A 83 7.28 13.40 -15.13
C PRO A 83 8.70 13.45 -15.71
N GLN A 84 9.30 14.65 -15.73
CA GLN A 84 10.69 14.83 -16.18
C GLN A 84 11.67 14.41 -15.06
N THR A 85 11.88 13.09 -14.94
CA THR A 85 12.94 12.46 -14.14
C THR A 85 13.54 11.28 -14.90
N SER A 86 14.71 10.79 -14.47
CA SER A 86 15.41 9.64 -15.07
C SER A 86 14.53 8.41 -15.27
N ASP A 87 13.65 8.14 -14.31
CA ASP A 87 12.78 6.95 -14.27
C ASP A 87 11.30 7.28 -14.60
N GLY A 88 10.99 8.52 -14.97
CA GLY A 88 9.63 9.07 -14.95
C GLY A 88 8.60 8.25 -15.75
N THR A 89 8.97 7.73 -16.91
CA THR A 89 8.12 6.84 -17.72
C THR A 89 7.80 5.53 -16.99
N GLN A 90 8.78 4.94 -16.31
CA GLN A 90 8.57 3.73 -15.50
C GLN A 90 7.72 4.05 -14.27
N THR A 91 7.98 5.17 -13.58
CA THR A 91 7.18 5.61 -12.43
C THR A 91 5.71 5.83 -12.80
N GLN A 92 5.45 6.48 -13.94
CA GLN A 92 4.09 6.70 -14.46
C GLN A 92 3.42 5.38 -14.85
N ALA A 93 4.12 4.49 -15.59
CA ALA A 93 3.56 3.21 -16.01
C ALA A 93 3.25 2.29 -14.82
N SER A 94 4.17 2.16 -13.85
CA SER A 94 3.92 1.39 -12.62
C SER A 94 2.78 1.95 -11.80
N ALA A 95 2.70 3.28 -11.62
CA ALA A 95 1.60 3.91 -10.91
C ALA A 95 0.23 3.61 -11.56
N VAL A 96 0.13 3.73 -12.89
CA VAL A 96 -1.11 3.42 -13.61
C VAL A 96 -1.45 1.93 -13.56
N SER A 97 -0.47 1.03 -13.59
CA SER A 97 -0.70 -0.41 -13.38
C SER A 97 -1.28 -0.67 -11.98
N GLU A 98 -0.57 -0.28 -10.93
CA GLU A 98 -0.93 -0.64 -9.56
C GLU A 98 -2.24 0.00 -9.09
N LEU A 99 -2.60 1.19 -9.62
CA LEU A 99 -3.92 1.80 -9.40
C LEU A 99 -5.06 1.08 -10.13
N ASN A 100 -4.84 0.60 -11.37
CA ASN A 100 -5.84 -0.22 -12.07
C ASN A 100 -5.97 -1.63 -11.47
N GLU A 101 -4.86 -2.22 -11.01
CA GLU A 101 -4.86 -3.50 -10.29
C GLU A 101 -5.56 -3.37 -8.93
N THR A 102 -5.35 -2.26 -8.22
CA THR A 102 -6.12 -1.88 -7.02
C THR A 102 -7.61 -1.77 -7.33
N ALA A 103 -7.99 -1.05 -8.39
CA ALA A 103 -9.40 -0.87 -8.79
C ALA A 103 -10.07 -2.21 -9.17
N GLY A 104 -9.37 -3.07 -9.93
CA GLY A 104 -9.81 -4.42 -10.25
C GLY A 104 -9.89 -5.33 -9.01
N GLY A 105 -9.03 -5.10 -8.02
CA GLY A 105 -9.10 -5.72 -6.70
C GLY A 105 -10.38 -5.36 -5.96
N TYR A 106 -10.64 -4.06 -5.76
CA TYR A 106 -11.88 -3.59 -5.11
C TYR A 106 -13.14 -4.04 -5.86
N THR A 107 -13.10 -4.10 -7.19
CA THR A 107 -14.22 -4.64 -8.01
C THR A 107 -14.50 -6.12 -7.70
N LYS A 108 -13.45 -6.95 -7.53
CA LYS A 108 -13.61 -8.36 -7.14
C LYS A 108 -14.17 -8.49 -5.72
N VAL A 109 -13.65 -7.71 -4.76
CA VAL A 109 -14.14 -7.73 -3.38
C VAL A 109 -15.59 -7.22 -3.30
N GLN A 110 -15.98 -6.23 -4.12
CA GLN A 110 -17.38 -5.81 -4.26
C GLN A 110 -18.27 -6.98 -4.69
N ALA A 111 -17.86 -7.77 -5.69
CA ALA A 111 -18.60 -8.94 -6.13
C ALA A 111 -18.73 -9.98 -4.98
N THR A 112 -17.62 -10.30 -4.30
CA THR A 112 -17.63 -11.18 -3.12
C THR A 112 -18.61 -10.72 -2.04
N VAL A 113 -18.67 -9.41 -1.73
CA VAL A 113 -19.64 -8.86 -0.78
C VAL A 113 -21.08 -9.02 -1.26
N LYS A 114 -21.36 -8.73 -2.54
CA LYS A 114 -22.70 -8.89 -3.15
C LYS A 114 -23.18 -10.35 -3.18
N GLU A 115 -22.28 -11.33 -3.13
CA GLU A 115 -22.59 -12.76 -3.14
C GLU A 115 -22.77 -13.38 -1.74
N LEU A 116 -22.53 -12.64 -0.65
CA LEU A 116 -22.72 -13.16 0.71
C LEU A 116 -24.21 -13.41 1.04
N SER A 117 -24.52 -14.57 1.63
CA SER A 117 -25.83 -14.79 2.26
C SER A 117 -25.92 -13.98 3.56
N VAL A 118 -27.04 -13.28 3.71
CA VAL A 118 -27.37 -12.39 4.83
C VAL A 118 -28.26 -13.04 5.89
N ASP A 119 -28.74 -14.25 5.59
CA ASP A 119 -29.72 -15.03 6.35
C ASP A 119 -29.09 -15.71 7.57
N ASP A 120 -27.81 -16.06 7.48
CA ASP A 120 -27.00 -16.62 8.57
C ASP A 120 -25.96 -15.60 9.01
N GLN A 121 -26.24 -14.89 10.11
CA GLN A 121 -25.38 -13.84 10.64
C GLN A 121 -23.98 -14.34 11.03
N ALA A 122 -23.84 -15.61 11.43
CA ALA A 122 -22.54 -16.17 11.81
C ALA A 122 -21.68 -16.45 10.57
N LYS A 123 -22.26 -16.99 9.49
CA LYS A 123 -21.58 -17.14 8.20
C LYS A 123 -21.27 -15.77 7.56
N PHE A 124 -22.21 -14.83 7.62
CA PHE A 124 -22.03 -13.47 7.10
C PHE A 124 -20.86 -12.76 7.79
N ALA A 125 -20.80 -12.76 9.12
CA ALA A 125 -19.69 -12.19 9.88
C ALA A 125 -18.34 -12.89 9.59
N ALA A 126 -18.33 -14.23 9.46
CA ALA A 126 -17.13 -14.98 9.11
C ALA A 126 -16.62 -14.63 7.69
N ALA A 127 -17.52 -14.47 6.72
CA ALA A 127 -17.18 -14.07 5.36
C ALA A 127 -16.73 -12.60 5.26
N LEU A 128 -17.34 -11.70 6.04
CA LEU A 128 -16.87 -10.31 6.17
C LEU A 128 -15.44 -10.20 6.71
N LYS A 129 -14.98 -11.14 7.56
CA LYS A 129 -13.55 -11.20 7.91
C LYS A 129 -12.69 -11.53 6.69
N GLY A 130 -13.06 -12.50 5.86
CA GLY A 130 -12.32 -12.82 4.64
C GLY A 130 -12.23 -11.64 3.68
N VAL A 131 -13.35 -10.90 3.51
CA VAL A 131 -13.40 -9.62 2.79
C VAL A 131 -12.45 -8.58 3.41
N SER A 132 -12.42 -8.46 4.74
CA SER A 132 -11.53 -7.52 5.45
C SER A 132 -10.05 -7.84 5.20
N ASP A 133 -9.68 -9.12 5.23
CA ASP A 133 -8.32 -9.59 4.98
C ASP A 133 -7.89 -9.28 3.52
N GLN A 134 -8.81 -9.44 2.55
CA GLN A 134 -8.58 -9.03 1.15
C GLN A 134 -8.40 -7.50 1.00
N VAL A 135 -9.22 -6.69 1.68
CA VAL A 135 -9.10 -5.21 1.66
C VAL A 135 -7.76 -4.76 2.26
N GLN A 136 -7.29 -5.40 3.34
CA GLN A 136 -5.98 -5.11 3.93
C GLN A 136 -4.82 -5.44 2.97
N GLN A 137 -4.91 -6.56 2.24
CA GLN A 137 -3.92 -6.90 1.21
C GLN A 137 -3.87 -5.82 0.11
N LEU A 138 -5.03 -5.43 -0.44
CA LEU A 138 -5.12 -4.39 -1.47
C LEU A 138 -4.54 -3.06 -0.96
N SER A 139 -4.96 -2.61 0.23
CA SER A 139 -4.48 -1.37 0.85
C SER A 139 -2.95 -1.37 1.04
N THR A 140 -2.35 -2.52 1.36
CA THR A 140 -0.88 -2.68 1.48
C THR A 140 -0.18 -2.53 0.12
N GLN A 141 -0.75 -3.09 -0.95
CA GLN A 141 -0.24 -2.94 -2.31
C GLN A 141 -0.34 -1.47 -2.76
N SER A 142 -1.52 -0.84 -2.64
CA SER A 142 -1.74 0.56 -3.00
C SER A 142 -0.83 1.51 -2.22
N THR A 143 -0.63 1.27 -0.92
CA THR A 143 0.31 2.04 -0.09
C THR A 143 1.74 1.94 -0.61
N THR A 144 2.18 0.74 -1.02
CA THR A 144 3.51 0.51 -1.58
C THR A 144 3.68 1.23 -2.93
N ALA A 145 2.64 1.29 -3.77
CA ALA A 145 2.64 2.05 -5.02
C ALA A 145 2.68 3.57 -4.78
N LEU A 146 1.87 4.08 -3.84
CA LEU A 146 1.81 5.50 -3.48
C LEU A 146 3.12 6.00 -2.86
N GLN A 147 3.80 5.20 -2.04
CA GLN A 147 5.12 5.54 -1.50
C GLN A 147 6.18 5.76 -2.59
N LYS A 148 6.12 5.03 -3.72
CA LYS A 148 7.00 5.25 -4.87
C LYS A 148 6.76 6.64 -5.49
N LEU A 149 5.49 7.01 -5.72
CA LEU A 149 5.09 8.33 -6.22
C LEU A 149 5.44 9.48 -5.27
N GLN A 150 5.31 9.25 -3.96
CA GLN A 150 5.59 10.22 -2.90
C GLN A 150 7.08 10.32 -2.54
N SER A 151 7.95 9.59 -3.24
CA SER A 151 9.39 9.63 -3.01
C SER A 151 10.10 10.78 -3.76
N GLY A 152 11.23 11.23 -3.20
CA GLY A 152 12.15 12.16 -3.86
C GLY A 152 11.51 13.44 -4.39
N GLN A 153 11.87 13.81 -5.63
CA GLN A 153 11.43 15.06 -6.25
C GLN A 153 9.96 15.03 -6.69
N LEU A 154 9.37 13.87 -7.00
CA LEU A 154 7.93 13.75 -7.28
C LEU A 154 7.11 14.06 -6.03
N GLY A 155 7.46 13.44 -4.89
CA GLY A 155 6.81 13.73 -3.61
C GLY A 155 6.87 15.20 -3.22
N ALA A 156 8.02 15.84 -3.42
CA ALA A 156 8.18 17.28 -3.20
C ALA A 156 7.31 18.13 -4.14
N ALA A 157 7.21 17.78 -5.44
CA ALA A 157 6.39 18.49 -6.41
C ALA A 157 4.87 18.33 -6.14
N LEU A 158 4.43 17.12 -5.78
CA LEU A 158 3.05 16.83 -5.38
C LEU A 158 2.69 17.56 -4.08
N GLY A 159 3.57 17.54 -3.07
CA GLY A 159 3.34 18.19 -1.77
C GLY A 159 3.22 19.71 -1.83
N LYS A 160 3.77 20.37 -2.85
CA LYS A 160 3.55 21.81 -3.12
C LYS A 160 2.13 22.12 -3.60
N GLN A 161 1.41 21.17 -4.19
CA GLN A 161 0.11 21.44 -4.80
C GLN A 161 -1.00 21.40 -3.74
N PRO A 162 -1.77 22.50 -3.53
CA PRO A 162 -2.82 22.51 -2.51
C PRO A 162 -3.96 21.51 -2.78
N ALA A 163 -4.05 20.99 -4.00
CA ALA A 163 -5.01 19.94 -4.38
C ALA A 163 -4.52 18.50 -4.12
N CYS A 164 -3.24 18.30 -3.80
CA CYS A 164 -2.67 17.04 -3.29
C CYS A 164 -2.22 17.10 -1.83
N ALA A 165 -2.11 18.31 -1.26
CA ALA A 165 -1.74 18.49 0.14
C ALA A 165 -2.73 17.73 1.05
N ALA A 166 -2.20 16.93 1.98
CA ALA A 166 -3.03 16.29 2.99
C ALA A 166 -3.80 17.35 3.81
N PRO A 167 -5.08 17.12 4.15
CA PRO A 167 -5.84 18.08 4.93
C PRO A 167 -5.15 18.32 6.28
N SER A 168 -4.87 19.60 6.58
CA SER A 168 -4.09 20.02 7.76
C SER A 168 -4.86 19.76 9.06
N GLY A 169 -4.79 18.51 9.53
CA GLY A 169 -5.57 18.00 10.65
C GLY A 169 -5.42 16.51 10.93
N THR A 170 -4.86 15.71 10.01
CA THR A 170 -4.45 14.32 10.32
C THR A 170 -3.23 14.32 11.25
N PRO A 171 -3.27 13.67 12.43
CA PRO A 171 -2.10 13.57 13.29
C PRO A 171 -1.07 12.63 12.65
N THR A 172 0.01 13.20 12.12
CA THR A 172 1.25 12.45 11.87
C THR A 172 1.72 11.87 13.20
N ALA A 173 1.83 10.54 13.29
CA ALA A 173 2.41 9.88 14.45
C ALA A 173 3.83 10.42 14.67
N GLU A 174 4.11 10.94 15.87
CA GLU A 174 5.39 11.58 16.16
C GLU A 174 6.55 10.63 15.93
N SER A 175 7.43 11.00 14.99
CA SER A 175 8.74 10.38 14.87
C SER A 175 9.61 10.88 16.02
N THR A 176 9.52 10.19 17.16
CA THR A 176 10.24 10.54 18.40
C THR A 176 11.74 10.30 18.27
N GLY A 177 12.40 11.14 17.48
CA GLY A 177 13.86 11.25 17.35
C GLY A 177 14.48 11.89 18.59
N ALA A 178 14.31 11.26 19.75
CA ALA A 178 14.86 11.72 21.02
C ALA A 178 16.38 11.62 21.02
N SER A 179 17.04 12.72 20.63
CA SER A 179 18.51 12.86 20.68
C SER A 179 18.97 13.00 22.14
N THR A 180 19.40 11.90 22.75
CA THR A 180 19.86 11.89 24.15
C THR A 180 21.18 12.64 24.32
N GLY A 181 21.12 13.90 24.72
CA GLY A 181 22.27 14.76 24.98
C GLY A 181 22.13 15.57 26.27
N ALA A 182 23.26 15.82 26.94
CA ALA A 182 23.40 16.66 28.14
C ALA A 182 22.63 16.22 29.41
N THR A 183 23.13 15.16 30.08
CA THR A 183 22.91 14.99 31.53
C THR A 183 23.67 16.07 32.31
N THR A 184 22.97 17.05 32.88
CA THR A 184 23.61 18.05 33.75
C THR A 184 23.82 17.49 35.17
N SER A 185 24.91 17.88 35.82
CA SER A 185 25.24 17.44 37.19
C SER A 185 24.65 18.40 38.23
N GLY A 186 23.94 17.87 39.23
CA GLY A 186 23.38 18.70 40.30
C GLY A 186 22.52 17.94 41.32
N SER A 187 23.10 17.68 42.50
CA SER A 187 22.36 17.30 43.72
C SER A 187 23.16 17.83 44.92
N PRO A 188 22.49 18.28 46.00
CA PRO A 188 22.18 17.31 47.06
C PRO A 188 20.83 17.46 47.79
N GLN A 189 20.26 16.29 48.08
CA GLN A 189 19.46 15.85 49.26
C GLN A 189 19.25 16.83 50.45
N PRO A 190 18.13 16.69 51.21
CA PRO A 190 18.27 15.95 52.48
C PRO A 190 17.11 15.00 52.87
N LYS A 191 17.49 13.79 53.36
CA LYS A 191 16.95 12.99 54.50
C LYS A 191 15.42 12.86 54.72
N ALA A 192 14.84 11.72 55.13
CA ALA A 192 15.20 10.30 55.28
C ALA A 192 13.86 9.54 55.60
N SER A 193 13.71 8.29 56.09
CA SER A 193 14.59 7.18 56.53
C SER A 193 13.76 5.87 56.59
N GLY A 194 14.37 4.69 56.75
CA GLY A 194 13.63 3.45 57.10
C GLY A 194 14.26 2.12 56.65
N SER A 195 14.70 1.32 57.63
CA SER A 195 15.04 -0.12 57.57
C SER A 195 13.87 -1.02 57.10
N ALA A 196 13.97 -2.32 56.79
CA ALA A 196 14.99 -3.28 56.29
C ALA A 196 14.29 -4.69 56.21
N SER A 197 14.83 -5.85 55.78
CA SER A 197 16.15 -6.27 55.26
C SER A 197 16.05 -7.64 54.53
N ASP A 198 17.08 -7.96 53.74
CA ASP A 198 17.67 -9.31 53.47
C ASP A 198 16.92 -10.49 52.77
N LYS A 199 17.76 -11.25 52.04
CA LYS A 199 17.71 -12.69 51.65
C LYS A 199 16.83 -13.23 50.49
N ALA A 200 17.54 -13.41 49.37
CA ALA A 200 17.92 -14.72 48.79
C ALA A 200 16.98 -15.47 47.82
N SER A 201 17.45 -15.57 46.56
CA SER A 201 17.12 -16.66 45.62
C SER A 201 17.88 -17.95 45.95
N PRO A 202 17.38 -19.12 45.53
CA PRO A 202 18.20 -20.27 45.15
C PRO A 202 18.31 -20.41 43.62
N SER A 203 19.40 -21.02 43.15
CA SER A 203 19.59 -21.46 41.76
C SER A 203 19.33 -22.97 41.66
N GLY A 204 18.96 -23.48 40.49
CA GLY A 204 18.73 -24.91 40.24
C GLY A 204 18.78 -25.23 38.75
N SER A 205 19.82 -25.93 38.31
CA SER A 205 20.10 -26.26 36.91
C SER A 205 20.33 -27.77 36.74
N SER A 206 20.26 -28.22 35.48
CA SER A 206 20.86 -29.47 34.97
C SER A 206 20.08 -30.78 35.24
N SER A 207 20.15 -31.83 34.41
CA SER A 207 20.59 -31.98 33.00
C SER A 207 20.26 -33.38 32.47
N ALA A 208 20.37 -33.56 31.14
CA ALA A 208 20.40 -34.82 30.38
C ALA A 208 19.07 -35.63 30.31
N GLY A 209 18.84 -36.42 29.26
CA GLY A 209 19.59 -36.56 28.00
C GLY A 209 19.13 -37.78 27.17
N GLY A 210 19.43 -37.80 25.87
CA GLY A 210 19.13 -38.96 25.02
C GLY A 210 19.26 -38.66 23.51
N SER A 211 20.17 -39.36 22.84
CA SER A 211 20.40 -39.28 21.39
C SER A 211 20.38 -40.68 20.78
N SER A 212 19.88 -40.85 19.54
CA SER A 212 20.60 -41.47 18.41
C SER A 212 19.70 -41.91 17.24
N SER A 213 20.20 -41.69 16.01
CA SER A 213 20.04 -42.51 14.78
C SER A 213 18.65 -42.85 14.19
N GLY A 214 18.49 -42.65 12.87
CA GLY A 214 17.28 -43.09 12.16
C GLY A 214 17.17 -42.79 10.65
N SER A 215 18.16 -43.21 9.85
CA SER A 215 18.08 -43.46 8.38
C SER A 215 17.43 -42.46 7.41
N SER A 216 18.26 -41.88 6.53
CA SER A 216 17.82 -41.35 5.22
C SER A 216 17.28 -42.46 4.31
N SER A 217 16.42 -42.12 3.35
CA SER A 217 16.18 -42.95 2.17
C SER A 217 15.96 -42.11 0.91
N SER A 218 16.51 -42.56 -0.21
CA SER A 218 16.44 -41.90 -1.51
C SER A 218 15.52 -42.65 -2.47
N GLY A 219 14.70 -41.91 -3.22
CA GLY A 219 13.83 -42.46 -4.27
C GLY A 219 13.86 -41.56 -5.49
N GLY A 220 14.53 -42.00 -6.56
CA GLY A 220 14.55 -41.31 -7.85
C GLY A 220 13.48 -41.85 -8.81
N GLY A 221 13.03 -41.03 -9.75
CA GLY A 221 12.04 -41.41 -10.76
C GLY A 221 12.09 -40.51 -11.99
N SER A 222 12.94 -40.87 -12.96
CA SER A 222 13.11 -40.12 -14.21
C SER A 222 12.40 -40.80 -15.38
N SER A 223 11.41 -40.13 -15.98
CA SER A 223 10.96 -40.27 -17.38
C SER A 223 10.22 -38.98 -17.76
N SER A 224 10.51 -38.21 -18.82
CA SER A 224 10.93 -38.48 -20.21
C SER A 224 9.75 -38.81 -21.16
N GLY A 225 9.59 -37.98 -22.21
CA GLY A 225 8.51 -38.05 -23.20
C GLY A 225 7.40 -37.00 -22.97
N GLY A 226 6.95 -36.24 -23.97
CA GLY A 226 7.41 -36.19 -25.37
C GLY A 226 6.84 -34.99 -26.14
N SER A 227 7.42 -34.68 -27.29
CA SER A 227 7.11 -33.48 -28.09
C SER A 227 5.83 -33.62 -28.94
N SER A 228 5.09 -32.52 -29.08
CA SER A 228 4.31 -32.16 -30.27
C SER A 228 4.12 -30.64 -30.26
N SER A 229 4.64 -29.84 -31.20
CA SER A 229 4.47 -29.89 -32.66
C SER A 229 3.04 -29.55 -33.10
N GLY A 230 2.66 -28.29 -32.91
CA GLY A 230 1.37 -27.71 -33.32
C GLY A 230 1.50 -26.72 -34.49
N SER A 231 2.26 -27.07 -35.54
CA SER A 231 2.38 -26.25 -36.75
C SER A 231 1.04 -26.24 -37.51
N GLY A 232 0.38 -25.07 -37.61
CA GLY A 232 -1.03 -24.99 -38.00
C GLY A 232 -1.39 -23.80 -38.88
N SER A 233 -0.57 -23.49 -39.90
CA SER A 233 -0.98 -22.57 -40.98
C SER A 233 -1.75 -23.32 -42.07
N PRO A 234 -3.01 -22.95 -42.36
CA PRO A 234 -3.58 -23.06 -43.70
C PRO A 234 -3.36 -21.77 -44.49
N ASP A 235 -3.16 -21.90 -45.80
CA ASP A 235 -2.96 -20.81 -46.75
C ASP A 235 -4.27 -20.43 -47.49
N ALA A 236 -4.21 -19.38 -48.30
CA ALA A 236 -5.10 -19.02 -49.42
C ALA A 236 -6.62 -18.82 -49.18
N SER A 237 -7.08 -17.58 -49.42
CA SER A 237 -8.05 -17.17 -50.49
C SER A 237 -8.72 -15.84 -50.08
N SER A 238 -8.45 -14.70 -50.71
CA SER A 238 -8.78 -14.30 -52.09
C SER A 238 -10.28 -14.15 -52.38
N SER A 239 -10.66 -12.90 -52.69
CA SER A 239 -11.76 -12.44 -53.55
C SER A 239 -13.23 -12.63 -53.13
N ALA A 240 -13.83 -11.56 -52.57
CA ALA A 240 -15.10 -10.94 -52.99
C ALA A 240 -15.49 -9.80 -52.00
N GLY A 241 -15.84 -8.59 -52.42
CA GLY A 241 -15.89 -8.02 -53.77
C GLY A 241 -16.14 -6.52 -53.73
#